data_AF-A0A1B6H395-F1
#
_entry.id   AF-A0A1B6H395-F1
#
_cell.length_a   1.000
_cell.length_b   1.000
_cell.length_c   1.000
_cell.angle_alpha   90.00
_cell.angle_beta   90.00
_cell.angle_gamma   90.00
#
_symmetry.space_group_name_H-M   'P 1'
#
loop_
_entity.id
_entity.type
_entity.pdbx_description
1 polymer ?
#
loop_
_entity_poly.entity_id
_entity_poly.type
_entity_poly.pdbx_seq_one_letter_code
_entity_poly.pdbx_strand_id
1 'polypeptide(L)'
;MEFKSFHIVVLLFIFILGELGSAAGIKRSKVKRPGSSCDGVHCRRGFICKDGHCVKDSNAVDRCAEVSCDEGFVCVNGECIPQPTCDDIICGEGDICRLERIPCSYPPCLRVPTCRANITCDMIECDSGTICHDGQCVKEPSCEGVICGSRQECYLEDPPCFDSPCPLPVPVCGPISKCTGVRCYEDYVCIDGYCVLEPNCDGLRCPSGEECYMKEAVCMRGPCPPIPTCRPFQTCDIIGCVPGHVCVNNKCIPDGMEPLPDLLETELLEIITVLISVL
;
A
#
# COMPACT_ATOMS: atom_id res chain seq x y z
N MET A 1 -48.27 -29.36 53.38
CA MET A 1 -49.14 -29.02 52.22
C MET A 1 -48.44 -27.89 51.48
N GLU A 2 -48.05 -27.93 50.22
CA GLU A 2 -48.13 -28.90 49.14
C GLU A 2 -47.31 -28.35 47.94
N PHE A 3 -46.70 -29.25 47.15
CA PHE A 3 -46.25 -29.13 45.75
C PHE A 3 -45.27 -28.01 45.29
N LYS A 4 -44.02 -28.41 44.99
CA LYS A 4 -43.42 -28.32 43.62
C LYS A 4 -42.11 -29.13 43.51
N SER A 5 -42.29 -30.44 43.61
CA SER A 5 -41.30 -31.52 43.47
C SER A 5 -41.08 -31.96 42.01
N PHE A 6 -41.04 -31.04 41.04
CA PHE A 6 -41.03 -31.40 39.60
C PHE A 6 -39.84 -30.89 38.78
N HIS A 7 -39.07 -29.91 39.25
CA HIS A 7 -37.93 -29.39 38.47
C HIS A 7 -36.59 -30.10 38.73
N ILE A 8 -36.40 -30.70 39.91
CA ILE A 8 -35.13 -31.35 40.27
C ILE A 8 -34.97 -32.74 39.61
N VAL A 9 -36.08 -33.41 39.27
CA VAL A 9 -36.04 -34.76 38.69
C VAL A 9 -35.70 -34.73 37.19
N VAL A 10 -35.98 -33.63 36.47
CA VAL A 10 -35.69 -33.52 35.03
C VAL A 10 -34.21 -33.21 34.77
N LEU A 11 -33.55 -32.47 35.65
CA LEU A 11 -32.12 -32.12 35.48
C LEU A 11 -31.17 -33.30 35.80
N LEU A 12 -31.61 -34.28 36.58
CA LEU A 12 -30.82 -35.47 36.89
C LEU A 12 -30.94 -36.58 35.83
N PHE A 13 -31.93 -36.53 34.94
CA PHE A 13 -32.14 -37.56 33.91
C PHE A 13 -31.34 -37.32 32.62
N ILE A 14 -30.89 -36.10 32.34
CA ILE A 14 -30.09 -35.80 31.12
C ILE A 14 -28.60 -36.19 31.31
N PHE A 15 -28.14 -36.33 32.55
CA PHE A 15 -26.72 -36.62 32.84
C PHE A 15 -26.34 -38.11 32.86
N ILE A 16 -27.29 -39.06 32.78
CA ILE A 16 -27.00 -40.48 33.08
C ILE A 16 -27.25 -41.45 31.91
N LEU A 17 -27.78 -41.05 30.75
CA LEU A 17 -28.01 -41.98 29.63
C LEU A 17 -27.55 -41.41 28.27
N GLY A 18 -26.23 -41.39 28.08
CA GLY A 18 -25.61 -41.08 26.80
C GLY A 18 -24.16 -41.55 26.70
N GLU A 19 -23.86 -42.73 27.24
CA GLU A 19 -22.59 -43.41 27.04
C GLU A 19 -22.46 -44.01 25.61
N LEU A 20 -21.19 -44.18 25.21
CA LEU A 20 -20.68 -45.26 24.34
C LEU A 20 -20.91 -45.16 22.82
N GLY A 21 -19.85 -44.72 22.14
CA GLY A 21 -19.70 -44.88 20.69
C GLY A 21 -18.24 -44.77 20.23
N SER A 22 -17.52 -45.89 20.31
CA SER A 22 -16.41 -46.28 19.43
C SER A 22 -15.05 -45.59 19.57
N ALA A 23 -14.16 -46.33 20.22
CA ALA A 23 -12.72 -46.28 20.01
C ALA A 23 -12.37 -46.57 18.53
N ALA A 24 -11.82 -45.58 17.84
CA ALA A 24 -11.06 -45.76 16.61
C ALA A 24 -9.84 -44.83 16.63
N GLY A 25 -8.66 -45.45 16.79
CA GLY A 25 -7.33 -44.92 16.45
C GLY A 25 -7.06 -43.44 16.67
N ILE A 26 -6.34 -43.12 17.74
CA ILE A 26 -5.52 -41.89 17.82
C ILE A 26 -4.46 -41.99 16.72
N LYS A 27 -4.81 -41.63 15.48
CA LYS A 27 -3.82 -41.11 14.54
C LYS A 27 -3.37 -39.82 15.18
N ARG A 28 -2.12 -39.82 15.66
CA ARG A 28 -1.39 -38.60 16.01
C ARG A 28 -1.64 -37.59 14.89
N SER A 29 -2.54 -36.64 15.13
CA SER A 29 -2.67 -35.48 14.27
C SER A 29 -1.30 -34.83 14.34
N LYS A 30 -0.56 -34.91 13.22
CA LYS A 30 0.64 -34.11 13.05
C LYS A 30 0.21 -32.69 13.38
N VAL A 31 0.72 -32.15 14.48
CA VAL A 31 0.66 -30.74 14.79
C VAL A 31 1.21 -30.05 13.54
N LYS A 32 0.29 -29.48 12.74
CA LYS A 32 0.65 -28.76 11.52
C LYS A 32 1.37 -27.51 12.01
N ARG A 33 2.64 -27.37 11.63
CA ARG A 33 3.46 -26.22 12.05
C ARG A 33 2.73 -24.92 11.66
N PRO A 34 2.78 -23.88 12.52
CA PRO A 34 2.38 -22.54 12.09
C PRO A 34 3.32 -22.12 10.96
N GLY A 35 2.75 -21.78 9.81
CA GLY A 35 3.49 -21.59 8.54
C GLY A 35 3.22 -22.65 7.47
N SER A 36 2.11 -23.38 7.53
CA SER A 36 1.70 -24.34 6.47
C SER A 36 0.33 -24.02 5.87
N SER A 37 -0.22 -22.84 6.21
CA SER A 37 -1.45 -22.33 5.60
C SER A 37 -1.11 -21.15 4.70
N CYS A 38 -1.82 -21.05 3.59
CA CYS A 38 -1.72 -19.95 2.64
C CYS A 38 -2.76 -18.86 2.91
N ASP A 39 -3.44 -18.92 4.05
CA ASP A 39 -4.39 -17.90 4.48
C ASP A 39 -3.67 -16.55 4.60
N GLY A 40 -4.11 -15.57 3.84
CA GLY A 40 -3.53 -14.21 3.80
C GLY A 40 -2.23 -14.06 3.00
N VAL A 41 -1.71 -15.12 2.37
CA VAL A 41 -0.47 -15.05 1.58
C VAL A 41 -0.78 -14.72 0.12
N HIS A 42 -0.44 -13.50 -0.30
CA HIS A 42 -0.56 -13.05 -1.70
C HIS A 42 0.80 -13.11 -2.40
N CYS A 43 0.91 -13.96 -3.43
CA CYS A 43 2.15 -14.14 -4.19
C CYS A 43 2.22 -13.25 -5.43
N ARG A 44 3.44 -12.84 -5.81
CA ARG A 44 3.70 -12.10 -7.06
C ARG A 44 3.50 -13.01 -8.29
N ARG A 45 3.33 -12.40 -9.48
CA ARG A 45 3.13 -13.09 -10.77
C ARG A 45 4.12 -14.24 -10.97
N GLY A 46 3.62 -15.41 -11.36
CA GLY A 46 4.42 -16.62 -11.60
C GLY A 46 4.78 -17.40 -10.34
N PHE A 47 4.23 -17.06 -9.17
CA PHE A 47 4.45 -17.77 -7.90
C PHE A 47 3.12 -18.19 -7.27
N ILE A 48 3.06 -19.40 -6.73
CA ILE A 48 1.92 -19.95 -5.98
C ILE A 48 2.31 -20.12 -4.51
N CYS A 49 1.37 -19.95 -3.60
CA CYS A 49 1.62 -20.28 -2.20
C CYS A 49 1.62 -21.79 -2.01
N LYS A 50 2.72 -22.33 -1.49
CA LYS A 50 2.87 -23.71 -1.07
C LYS A 50 3.50 -23.72 0.31
N ASP A 51 2.80 -24.32 1.27
CA ASP A 51 3.23 -24.38 2.67
C ASP A 51 3.60 -22.99 3.24
N GLY A 52 2.76 -21.98 3.00
CA GLY A 52 2.99 -20.61 3.49
C GLY A 52 4.06 -19.80 2.74
N HIS A 53 4.67 -20.36 1.69
CA HIS A 53 5.72 -19.70 0.91
C HIS A 53 5.34 -19.56 -0.56
N CYS A 54 5.65 -18.40 -1.16
CA CYS A 54 5.50 -18.20 -2.59
C CYS A 54 6.61 -18.95 -3.34
N VAL A 55 6.26 -20.03 -4.02
CA VAL A 55 7.15 -20.83 -4.86
C VAL A 55 6.82 -20.59 -6.32
N LYS A 56 7.85 -20.55 -7.19
CA LYS A 56 7.64 -20.37 -8.62
C LYS A 56 6.77 -21.50 -9.15
N ASP A 57 5.63 -21.16 -9.74
CA ASP A 57 4.79 -22.15 -10.37
C ASP A 57 5.39 -22.50 -11.73
N SER A 58 5.76 -23.77 -11.89
CA SER A 58 6.32 -24.30 -13.14
C SER A 58 5.25 -24.53 -14.21
N ASN A 59 3.97 -24.47 -13.83
CA ASN A 59 2.81 -24.64 -14.71
C ASN A 59 1.97 -23.35 -14.87
N ALA A 60 2.33 -22.25 -14.20
CA ALA A 60 1.67 -20.96 -14.42
C ALA A 60 2.08 -20.42 -15.80
N VAL A 61 1.32 -20.81 -16.82
CA VAL A 61 1.35 -20.15 -18.12
C VAL A 61 0.69 -18.79 -17.93
N ASP A 62 1.50 -17.75 -17.78
CA ASP A 62 1.00 -16.38 -17.85
C ASP A 62 0.56 -16.12 -19.30
N ARG A 63 -0.72 -16.33 -19.57
CA ARG A 63 -1.33 -16.13 -20.89
C ARG A 63 -1.29 -14.66 -21.34
N CYS A 64 -0.94 -13.74 -20.44
CA CYS A 64 -0.77 -12.33 -20.72
C CYS A 64 0.70 -11.90 -20.84
N ALA A 65 1.67 -12.82 -20.73
CA ALA A 65 3.09 -12.49 -20.80
C ALA A 65 3.52 -11.89 -22.15
N GLU A 66 2.86 -12.30 -23.24
CA GLU A 66 3.15 -11.85 -24.61
C GLU A 66 1.97 -11.07 -25.23
N VAL A 67 0.93 -10.78 -24.46
CA VAL A 67 -0.26 -10.06 -24.94
C VAL A 67 -0.12 -8.58 -24.61
N SER A 68 -0.06 -7.75 -25.65
CA SER A 68 -0.15 -6.30 -25.53
C SER A 68 -1.57 -5.87 -25.89
N CYS A 69 -2.26 -5.19 -24.98
CA CYS A 69 -3.59 -4.64 -25.21
C CYS A 69 -3.51 -3.15 -25.52
N ASP A 70 -4.41 -2.66 -26.36
CA ASP A 70 -4.57 -1.25 -26.68
C ASP A 70 -4.99 -0.42 -25.44
N GLU A 71 -4.87 0.91 -25.54
CA GLU A 71 -5.27 1.82 -24.47
C GLU A 71 -6.75 1.61 -24.08
N GLY A 72 -7.04 1.58 -22.78
CA GLY A 72 -8.37 1.28 -22.27
C GLY A 72 -8.70 -0.21 -22.17
N PHE A 73 -7.79 -1.12 -22.54
CA PHE A 73 -7.97 -2.57 -22.38
C PHE A 73 -7.00 -3.16 -21.36
N VAL A 74 -7.36 -4.28 -20.77
CA VAL A 74 -6.51 -5.04 -19.84
C VAL A 74 -6.51 -6.52 -20.22
N CYS A 75 -5.33 -7.14 -20.23
CA CYS A 75 -5.23 -8.58 -20.46
C CYS A 75 -5.65 -9.34 -19.22
N VAL A 76 -6.68 -10.17 -19.35
CA VAL A 76 -7.15 -11.11 -18.33
C VAL A 76 -7.22 -12.50 -18.96
N ASN A 77 -6.49 -13.47 -18.40
CA ASN A 77 -6.44 -14.86 -18.88
C ASN A 77 -6.06 -15.04 -20.38
N GLY A 78 -5.35 -14.08 -20.96
CA GLY A 78 -4.93 -14.09 -22.37
C GLY A 78 -5.87 -13.34 -23.31
N GLU A 79 -6.92 -12.70 -22.80
CA GLU A 79 -7.86 -11.91 -23.58
C GLU A 79 -7.81 -10.44 -23.17
N CYS A 80 -7.79 -9.53 -24.15
CA CYS A 80 -7.92 -8.10 -23.91
C CYS A 80 -9.39 -7.75 -23.71
N ILE A 81 -9.74 -7.30 -22.50
CA ILE A 81 -11.09 -6.86 -22.16
C ILE A 81 -11.07 -5.36 -21.83
N PRO A 82 -12.14 -4.62 -22.18
CA PRO A 82 -12.21 -3.20 -21.89
C PRO A 82 -12.19 -2.97 -20.39
N GLN A 83 -11.39 -2.00 -19.93
CA GLN A 83 -11.45 -1.52 -18.56
C GLN A 83 -12.74 -0.73 -18.40
N PRO A 84 -13.59 -1.08 -17.43
CA PRO A 84 -14.83 -0.34 -17.23
C PRO A 84 -14.53 1.07 -16.71
N THR A 85 -15.34 2.03 -17.13
CA THR A 85 -15.27 3.44 -16.72
C THR A 85 -16.55 3.84 -15.96
N CYS A 86 -16.57 5.07 -15.44
CA CYS A 86 -17.76 5.66 -14.81
C CYS A 86 -18.57 6.55 -15.77
N ASP A 87 -18.17 6.66 -17.04
CA ASP A 87 -18.71 7.67 -17.97
C ASP A 87 -20.21 7.48 -18.26
N ASP A 88 -20.67 6.22 -18.32
CA ASP A 88 -22.06 5.86 -18.63
C ASP A 88 -22.89 5.48 -17.38
N ILE A 89 -22.39 5.78 -16.17
CA ILE A 89 -23.01 5.33 -14.93
C ILE A 89 -23.57 6.50 -14.14
N ILE A 90 -24.91 6.53 -14.07
CA ILE A 90 -25.67 7.51 -13.31
C ILE A 90 -26.01 6.91 -11.94
N CYS A 91 -25.47 7.50 -10.89
CA CYS A 91 -25.77 7.14 -9.51
C CYS A 91 -26.98 7.92 -8.96
N GLY A 92 -27.52 7.47 -7.84
CA GLY A 92 -28.61 8.15 -7.13
C GLY A 92 -28.18 9.50 -6.54
N GLU A 93 -29.14 10.25 -6.00
CA GLU A 93 -28.87 11.54 -5.35
C GLU A 93 -27.87 11.39 -4.20
N GLY A 94 -26.78 12.17 -4.25
CA GLY A 94 -25.72 12.13 -3.24
C GLY A 94 -24.67 11.03 -3.43
N ASP A 95 -24.84 10.13 -4.41
CA ASP A 95 -23.85 9.11 -4.76
C ASP A 95 -22.99 9.55 -5.96
N ILE A 96 -21.74 9.11 -5.98
CA ILE A 96 -20.81 9.25 -7.09
C ILE A 96 -20.29 7.89 -7.52
N CYS A 97 -20.05 7.73 -8.83
CA CYS A 97 -19.42 6.52 -9.36
C CYS A 97 -17.92 6.53 -9.05
N ARG A 98 -17.42 5.43 -8.51
CA ARG A 98 -15.99 5.19 -8.29
C ARG A 98 -15.61 3.82 -8.87
N LEU A 99 -14.39 3.71 -9.39
CA LEU A 99 -13.85 2.45 -9.90
C LEU A 99 -13.15 1.67 -8.77
N GLU A 100 -13.83 0.68 -8.21
CA GLU A 100 -13.32 -0.16 -7.13
C GLU A 100 -12.60 -1.39 -7.66
N ARG A 101 -11.47 -1.77 -7.06
CA ARG A 101 -10.71 -2.95 -7.46
C ARG A 101 -11.34 -4.23 -6.91
N ILE A 102 -11.62 -5.20 -7.76
CA ILE A 102 -12.05 -6.53 -7.32
C ILE A 102 -10.84 -7.32 -6.83
N PRO A 103 -10.85 -7.92 -5.61
CA PRO A 103 -9.81 -8.83 -5.17
C PRO A 103 -9.69 -10.02 -6.13
N CYS A 104 -8.51 -10.25 -6.68
CA CYS A 104 -8.26 -11.33 -7.62
C CYS A 104 -6.95 -12.03 -7.28
N SER A 105 -6.87 -13.34 -7.57
CA SER A 105 -5.67 -14.13 -7.30
C SER A 105 -4.49 -13.78 -8.22
N TYR A 106 -4.76 -13.16 -9.38
CA TYR A 106 -3.77 -12.85 -10.40
C TYR A 106 -3.98 -11.43 -10.97
N PRO A 107 -3.13 -10.45 -10.61
CA PRO A 107 -3.23 -9.09 -11.16
C PRO A 107 -2.79 -9.01 -12.63
N PRO A 108 -3.23 -7.98 -13.39
CA PRO A 108 -4.05 -6.84 -12.96
C PRO A 108 -5.50 -7.24 -12.69
N CYS A 109 -6.02 -6.80 -11.54
CA CYS A 109 -7.41 -7.03 -11.20
C CYS A 109 -8.29 -6.01 -11.92
N LEU A 110 -9.46 -6.47 -12.39
CA LEU A 110 -10.47 -5.59 -12.93
C LEU A 110 -10.95 -4.61 -11.86
N ARG A 111 -11.16 -3.37 -12.29
CA ARG A 111 -11.97 -2.44 -11.53
C ARG A 111 -13.42 -2.66 -11.92
N VAL A 112 -14.35 -2.31 -11.04
CA VAL A 112 -15.76 -2.23 -11.35
C VAL A 112 -16.30 -0.89 -10.89
N PRO A 113 -17.18 -0.28 -11.68
CA PRO A 113 -17.81 0.96 -11.29
C PRO A 113 -18.89 0.67 -10.24
N THR A 114 -18.78 1.39 -9.13
CA THR A 114 -19.64 1.24 -7.96
C THR A 114 -20.16 2.62 -7.58
N CYS A 115 -21.47 2.76 -7.38
CA CYS A 115 -22.05 3.96 -6.81
C CYS A 115 -21.85 3.96 -5.29
N ARG A 116 -21.22 5.01 -4.78
CA ARG A 116 -20.97 5.22 -3.35
C ARG A 116 -21.37 6.63 -2.98
N ALA A 117 -21.85 6.79 -1.75
CA ALA A 117 -22.10 8.11 -1.19
C ALA A 117 -20.87 9.01 -1.37
N ASN A 118 -21.10 10.25 -1.77
CA ASN A 118 -20.06 11.26 -1.89
C ASN A 118 -19.72 11.83 -0.52
N ILE A 119 -19.17 10.97 0.34
CA ILE A 119 -18.71 11.36 1.66
C ILE A 119 -17.19 11.51 1.63
N THR A 120 -16.71 12.62 2.16
CA THR A 120 -15.30 12.95 2.28
C THR A 120 -14.91 12.98 3.76
N CYS A 121 -13.61 12.85 4.04
CA CYS A 121 -13.14 12.71 5.42
C CYS A 121 -13.26 13.97 6.28
N ASP A 122 -13.52 15.13 5.67
CA ASP A 122 -13.91 16.36 6.36
C ASP A 122 -15.36 16.34 6.86
N MET A 123 -16.20 15.43 6.35
CA MET A 123 -17.62 15.31 6.71
C MET A 123 -17.89 14.23 7.76
N ILE A 124 -16.89 13.45 8.17
CA ILE A 124 -17.04 12.32 9.11
C ILE A 124 -16.11 12.50 10.31
N GLU A 125 -16.67 12.36 11.50
CA GLU A 125 -15.90 12.12 12.72
C GLU A 125 -15.87 10.61 13.02
N CYS A 126 -14.66 10.05 13.11
CA CYS A 126 -14.46 8.62 13.40
C CYS A 126 -14.24 8.37 14.90
N ASP A 127 -14.74 7.24 15.39
CA ASP A 127 -14.57 6.82 16.78
C ASP A 127 -13.10 6.54 17.14
N SER A 128 -12.78 6.51 18.44
CA SER A 128 -11.43 6.22 18.93
C SER A 128 -10.89 4.89 18.41
N GLY A 129 -9.68 4.91 17.83
CA GLY A 129 -9.04 3.72 17.23
C GLY A 129 -9.46 3.45 15.79
N THR A 130 -10.20 4.37 15.17
CA THR A 130 -10.50 4.35 13.73
C THR A 130 -10.05 5.65 13.09
N ILE A 131 -9.70 5.57 11.81
CA ILE A 131 -9.29 6.71 10.98
C ILE A 131 -10.20 6.79 9.77
N CYS A 132 -10.45 7.99 9.26
CA CYS A 132 -11.13 8.13 7.99
C CYS A 132 -10.17 7.84 6.84
N HIS A 133 -10.57 6.91 5.96
CA HIS A 133 -9.87 6.55 4.74
C HIS A 133 -10.90 6.37 3.63
N ASP A 134 -10.76 7.11 2.54
CA ASP A 134 -11.68 7.11 1.40
C ASP A 134 -13.17 7.26 1.79
N GLY A 135 -13.45 8.25 2.64
CA GLY A 135 -14.81 8.54 3.10
C GLY A 135 -15.42 7.45 4.00
N GLN A 136 -14.60 6.57 4.57
CA GLN A 136 -15.03 5.50 5.48
C GLN A 136 -14.16 5.46 6.74
N CYS A 137 -14.78 5.25 7.90
CA CYS A 137 -14.04 4.95 9.12
C CYS A 137 -13.57 3.49 9.09
N VAL A 138 -12.26 3.32 9.10
CA VAL A 138 -11.60 2.00 9.12
C VAL A 138 -10.71 1.90 10.35
N LYS A 139 -10.41 0.67 10.79
CA LYS A 139 -9.54 0.46 11.95
C LYS A 139 -8.17 1.08 11.67
N GLU A 140 -7.66 1.82 12.64
CA GLU A 140 -6.32 2.37 12.57
C GLU A 140 -5.29 1.24 12.40
N PRO A 141 -4.43 1.30 11.35
CA PRO A 141 -3.39 0.30 11.15
C PRO A 141 -2.53 0.14 12.39
N SER A 142 -2.35 -1.11 12.83
CA SER A 142 -1.52 -1.39 14.00
C SER A 142 -0.93 -2.79 13.98
N CYS A 143 0.09 -2.99 14.79
CA CYS A 143 0.71 -4.29 15.06
C CYS A 143 -0.02 -5.09 16.15
N GLU A 144 -1.19 -4.64 16.59
CA GLU A 144 -1.98 -5.31 17.62
C GLU A 144 -2.39 -6.72 17.16
N GLY A 145 -2.06 -7.74 17.97
CA GLY A 145 -2.37 -9.13 17.66
C GLY A 145 -1.45 -9.80 16.62
N VAL A 146 -0.45 -9.09 16.09
CA VAL A 146 0.52 -9.65 15.15
C VAL A 146 1.66 -10.33 15.91
N ILE A 147 1.82 -11.64 15.69
CA ILE A 147 2.88 -12.44 16.34
C ILE A 147 3.98 -12.72 15.31
N CYS A 148 5.13 -12.08 15.50
CA CYS A 148 6.32 -12.29 14.66
C CYS A 148 7.24 -13.41 15.19
N GLY A 149 8.10 -13.94 14.31
CA GLY A 149 9.06 -14.98 14.65
C GLY A 149 10.18 -14.52 15.58
N SER A 150 11.02 -15.45 16.04
CA SER A 150 12.19 -15.13 16.86
C SER A 150 13.14 -14.19 16.10
N ARG A 151 13.48 -13.04 16.68
CA ARG A 151 14.29 -11.96 16.07
C ARG A 151 13.59 -11.13 14.99
N GLN A 152 12.26 -11.15 14.97
CA GLN A 152 11.47 -10.24 14.17
C GLN A 152 10.62 -9.32 15.06
N GLU A 153 10.30 -8.14 14.55
CA GLU A 153 9.28 -7.26 15.13
C GLU A 153 8.28 -6.85 14.05
N CYS A 154 7.09 -6.46 14.49
CA CYS A 154 6.08 -5.92 13.59
C CYS A 154 6.33 -4.43 13.37
N TYR A 155 6.28 -3.99 12.12
CA TYR A 155 6.21 -2.59 11.75
C TYR A 155 5.13 -2.41 10.66
N LEU A 156 4.67 -1.18 10.49
CA LEU A 156 3.75 -0.81 9.42
C LEU A 156 4.57 -0.44 8.18
N GLU A 157 4.28 -1.07 7.04
CA GLU A 157 4.90 -0.77 5.76
C GLU A 157 3.86 -0.12 4.83
N ASP A 158 4.24 0.98 4.20
CA ASP A 158 3.41 1.65 3.19
C ASP A 158 3.42 0.85 1.90
N PRO A 159 2.24 0.39 1.41
CA PRO A 159 2.17 -0.27 0.13
C PRO A 159 2.45 0.71 -1.02
N PRO A 160 3.05 0.25 -2.13
CA PRO A 160 3.29 1.09 -3.29
C PRO A 160 1.96 1.65 -3.82
N CYS A 161 1.89 2.96 -3.94
CA CYS A 161 0.70 3.70 -4.36
C CYS A 161 0.98 4.43 -5.69
N PHE A 162 0.10 4.24 -6.66
CA PHE A 162 0.11 4.96 -7.93
C PHE A 162 -1.25 5.63 -8.24
N ASP A 163 -2.24 5.42 -7.37
CA ASP A 163 -3.61 5.91 -7.50
C ASP A 163 -4.09 6.44 -6.14
N SER A 164 -4.88 7.51 -6.15
CA SER A 164 -5.55 8.02 -4.95
C SER A 164 -6.97 7.43 -4.83
N PRO A 165 -7.43 7.05 -3.63
CA PRO A 165 -6.73 7.12 -2.36
C PRO A 165 -5.72 5.98 -2.18
N CYS A 166 -4.55 6.32 -1.61
CA CYS A 166 -3.50 5.33 -1.37
C CYS A 166 -3.96 4.27 -0.36
N PRO A 167 -3.56 3.00 -0.52
CA PRO A 167 -3.91 1.97 0.47
C PRO A 167 -3.26 2.27 1.82
N LEU A 168 -3.91 1.85 2.89
CA LEU A 168 -3.38 2.02 4.25
C LEU A 168 -2.12 1.16 4.49
N PRO A 169 -1.24 1.60 5.41
CA PRO A 169 -0.10 0.82 5.87
C PRO A 169 -0.54 -0.57 6.35
N VAL A 170 0.27 -1.58 6.06
CA VAL A 170 0.00 -2.96 6.48
C VAL A 170 1.04 -3.44 7.49
N PRO A 171 0.64 -4.19 8.53
CA PRO A 171 1.58 -4.75 9.48
C PRO A 171 2.38 -5.89 8.83
N VAL A 172 3.70 -5.78 8.90
CA VAL A 172 4.64 -6.77 8.39
C VAL A 172 5.64 -7.16 9.46
N CYS A 173 6.05 -8.42 9.46
CA CYS A 173 7.13 -8.90 10.32
C CYS A 173 8.45 -8.82 9.58
N GLY A 174 9.37 -7.97 10.04
CA GLY A 174 10.75 -7.98 9.56
C GLY A 174 11.74 -8.03 10.71
N PRO A 175 13.04 -7.95 10.42
CA PRO A 175 14.08 -8.06 11.45
C PRO A 175 13.87 -7.00 12.53
N ILE A 176 14.13 -7.34 13.80
CA ILE A 176 14.15 -6.35 14.89
C ILE A 176 15.10 -5.23 14.47
N SER A 177 14.56 -4.04 14.27
CA SER A 177 15.34 -2.86 14.02
C SER A 177 16.23 -2.63 15.23
N LYS A 178 17.50 -2.30 14.99
CA LYS A 178 18.38 -1.88 16.08
C LYS A 178 17.95 -0.53 16.68
N CYS A 179 16.92 0.11 16.12
CA CYS A 179 16.39 1.41 16.53
C CYS A 179 15.23 1.30 17.52
N THR A 180 14.69 0.10 17.77
CA THR A 180 13.63 -0.10 18.75
C THR A 180 14.10 0.29 20.15
N GLY A 181 13.46 1.31 20.73
CA GLY A 181 13.82 1.87 22.03
C GLY A 181 14.98 2.86 22.03
N VAL A 182 15.58 3.15 20.87
CA VAL A 182 16.61 4.19 20.73
C VAL A 182 15.93 5.56 20.69
N ARG A 183 16.30 6.45 21.61
CA ARG A 183 15.90 7.86 21.59
C ARG A 183 17.09 8.69 21.13
N CYS A 184 16.96 9.28 19.95
CA CYS A 184 17.93 10.24 19.43
C CYS A 184 17.60 11.66 19.93
N TYR A 185 18.61 12.54 19.93
CA TYR A 185 18.43 13.97 20.22
C TYR A 185 17.66 14.66 19.08
N GLU A 186 17.18 15.89 19.31
CA GLU A 186 16.58 16.71 18.23
C GLU A 186 17.55 16.78 17.03
N ASP A 187 17.00 16.68 15.82
CA ASP A 187 17.69 16.62 14.51
C ASP A 187 18.47 15.32 14.20
N TYR A 188 18.36 14.29 15.05
CA TYR A 188 18.97 12.98 14.79
C TYR A 188 17.90 11.91 14.52
N VAL A 189 18.14 11.12 13.48
CA VAL A 189 17.33 9.95 13.12
C VAL A 189 18.10 8.67 13.42
N CYS A 190 17.41 7.64 13.91
CA CYS A 190 18.05 6.34 14.10
C CYS A 190 18.07 5.57 12.78
N ILE A 191 19.27 5.23 12.32
CA ILE A 191 19.49 4.36 11.17
C ILE A 191 20.34 3.19 11.64
N ASP A 192 19.86 1.96 11.45
CA ASP A 192 20.57 0.73 11.83
C ASP A 192 21.17 0.74 13.26
N GLY A 193 20.46 1.35 14.22
CA GLY A 193 20.87 1.41 15.63
C GLY A 193 21.81 2.54 16.00
N TYR A 194 22.08 3.45 15.07
CA TYR A 194 22.91 4.63 15.29
C TYR A 194 22.08 5.89 15.09
N CYS A 195 22.15 6.81 16.05
CA CYS A 195 21.64 8.15 15.86
C CYS A 195 22.60 8.92 14.94
N VAL A 196 22.12 9.26 13.75
CA VAL A 196 22.84 10.09 12.79
C VAL A 196 22.06 11.37 12.60
N LEU A 197 22.77 12.48 12.38
CA LEU A 197 22.14 13.75 12.01
C LEU A 197 21.30 13.52 10.75
N GLU A 198 20.06 13.99 10.73
CA GLU A 198 19.19 13.88 9.56
C GLU A 198 19.90 14.51 8.35
N PRO A 199 20.26 13.72 7.33
CA PRO A 199 21.04 14.24 6.22
C PRO A 199 20.08 15.01 5.29
N ASN A 200 20.22 16.32 5.25
CA ASN A 200 19.41 17.21 4.43
C ASN A 200 20.30 18.19 3.65
N CYS A 201 19.67 18.97 2.78
CA CYS A 201 20.34 20.03 2.00
C CYS A 201 20.42 21.37 2.76
N ASP A 202 20.01 21.42 4.03
CA ASP A 202 20.00 22.66 4.80
C ASP A 202 21.43 23.09 5.11
N GLY A 203 21.73 24.36 4.86
CA GLY A 203 23.05 24.93 5.07
C GLY A 203 24.09 24.65 3.96
N LEU A 204 23.82 23.76 3.00
CA LEU A 204 24.68 23.58 1.82
C LEU A 204 24.33 24.61 0.74
N ARG A 205 25.22 25.59 0.53
CA ARG A 205 25.09 26.54 -0.58
C ARG A 205 25.86 26.05 -1.80
N CYS A 206 25.12 25.62 -2.81
CA CYS A 206 25.71 25.24 -4.09
C CYS A 206 26.08 26.48 -4.93
N PRO A 207 27.15 26.40 -5.76
CA PRO A 207 27.49 27.42 -6.75
C PRO A 207 26.34 27.71 -7.73
N SER A 208 26.40 28.87 -8.39
CA SER A 208 25.47 29.20 -9.47
C SER A 208 25.49 28.14 -10.56
N GLY A 209 24.31 27.61 -10.90
CA GLY A 209 24.18 26.53 -11.89
C GLY A 209 24.13 25.12 -11.28
N GLU A 210 24.18 25.00 -9.96
CA GLU A 210 24.10 23.72 -9.25
C GLU A 210 22.93 23.69 -8.25
N GLU A 211 22.37 22.49 -8.04
CA GLU A 211 21.39 22.16 -7.01
C GLU A 211 21.96 21.15 -6.02
N CYS A 212 21.50 21.21 -4.77
CA CYS A 212 21.81 20.18 -3.79
C CYS A 212 20.97 18.93 -4.06
N TYR A 213 21.60 17.77 -3.96
CA TYR A 213 20.92 16.48 -3.98
C TYR A 213 21.57 15.54 -2.97
N MET A 214 20.78 14.58 -2.50
CA MET A 214 21.26 13.53 -1.59
C MET A 214 21.93 12.43 -2.39
N LYS A 215 23.26 12.34 -2.27
CA LYS A 215 24.06 11.31 -2.94
C LYS A 215 24.25 10.11 -2.02
N GLU A 216 24.02 8.90 -2.52
CA GLU A 216 24.35 7.68 -1.78
C GLU A 216 25.84 7.64 -1.42
N ALA A 217 26.12 7.44 -0.12
CA ALA A 217 27.48 7.38 0.38
C ALA A 217 28.02 5.95 0.33
N VAL A 218 29.24 5.79 -0.18
CA VAL A 218 29.99 4.54 -0.03
C VAL A 218 30.85 4.66 1.22
N CYS A 219 30.54 3.85 2.24
CA CYS A 219 31.29 3.84 3.49
C CYS A 219 31.80 2.43 3.82
N MET A 220 32.94 2.33 4.51
CA MET A 220 33.58 1.05 4.84
C MET A 220 32.80 0.23 5.86
N ARG A 221 31.94 0.87 6.67
CA ARG A 221 31.05 0.25 7.65
C ARG A 221 29.76 1.05 7.71
N GLY A 222 28.62 0.38 7.52
CA GLY A 222 27.29 1.01 7.61
C GLY A 222 26.89 1.37 9.04
N PRO A 223 25.79 2.14 9.20
CA PRO A 223 24.95 2.70 8.14
C PRO A 223 25.63 3.85 7.39
N CYS A 224 25.43 3.93 6.07
CA CYS A 224 25.93 5.01 5.24
C CYS A 224 24.76 5.97 4.90
N PRO A 225 24.46 6.98 5.73
CA PRO A 225 23.46 7.97 5.36
C PRO A 225 23.87 8.68 4.05
N PRO A 226 22.92 9.08 3.20
CA PRO A 226 23.24 9.86 2.01
C PRO A 226 23.89 11.19 2.40
N ILE A 227 24.72 11.74 1.51
CA ILE A 227 25.48 12.97 1.76
C ILE A 227 24.93 14.08 0.85
N PRO A 228 24.60 15.27 1.39
CA PRO A 228 24.20 16.40 0.56
C PRO A 228 25.38 16.81 -0.32
N THR A 229 25.17 16.79 -1.62
CA THR A 229 26.19 17.03 -2.64
C THR A 229 25.62 18.00 -3.67
N CYS A 230 26.44 18.89 -4.22
CA CYS A 230 26.01 19.72 -5.34
C CYS A 230 26.14 18.96 -6.66
N ARG A 231 25.13 19.08 -7.52
CA ARG A 231 25.20 18.67 -8.93
C ARG A 231 24.75 19.82 -9.82
N PRO A 232 25.20 19.89 -11.08
CA PRO A 232 24.63 20.81 -12.06
C PRO A 232 23.11 20.64 -12.15
N PHE A 233 22.38 21.74 -12.37
CA PHE A 233 20.99 21.64 -12.78
C PHE A 233 20.92 20.74 -14.02
N GLN A 234 19.95 19.82 -14.04
CA GLN A 234 19.70 19.06 -15.26
C GLN A 234 19.06 20.00 -16.27
N THR A 235 19.86 20.71 -17.08
CA THR A 235 19.36 21.48 -18.20
C THR A 235 19.36 20.66 -19.47
N CYS A 236 18.55 21.03 -20.46
CA CYS A 236 18.56 20.36 -21.76
C CYS A 236 19.92 20.38 -22.48
N ASP A 237 20.84 21.24 -22.08
CA ASP A 237 22.23 21.24 -22.57
C ASP A 237 23.06 20.06 -22.06
N ILE A 238 22.64 19.45 -20.95
CA ILE A 238 23.32 18.34 -20.25
C ILE A 238 22.55 17.02 -20.42
N ILE A 239 21.22 17.10 -20.54
CA ILE A 239 20.35 15.92 -20.70
C ILE A 239 20.51 15.34 -22.11
N GLY A 240 21.21 14.20 -22.20
CA GLY A 240 21.23 13.38 -23.41
C GLY A 240 19.96 12.54 -23.53
N CYS A 241 19.00 12.97 -24.36
CA CYS A 241 17.81 12.16 -24.65
C CYS A 241 18.13 11.02 -25.62
N VAL A 242 17.41 9.89 -25.47
CA VAL A 242 17.48 8.78 -26.43
C VAL A 242 16.92 9.21 -27.80
N PRO A 243 17.33 8.56 -28.91
CA PRO A 243 16.79 8.87 -30.24
C PRO A 243 15.25 8.83 -30.26
N GLY A 244 14.62 9.82 -30.88
CA GLY A 244 13.16 9.97 -30.91
C GLY A 244 12.57 10.71 -29.70
N HIS A 245 13.40 11.25 -28.81
CA HIS A 245 12.98 12.15 -27.73
C HIS A 245 13.75 13.48 -27.81
N VAL A 246 13.06 14.58 -27.54
CA VAL A 246 13.62 15.93 -27.46
C VAL A 246 13.57 16.43 -26.03
N CYS A 247 14.58 17.18 -25.59
CA CYS A 247 14.54 17.79 -24.27
C CYS A 247 13.75 19.10 -24.32
N VAL A 248 12.69 19.19 -23.52
CA VAL A 248 11.88 20.40 -23.33
C VAL A 248 11.69 20.59 -21.83
N ASN A 249 11.94 21.80 -21.33
CA ASN A 249 11.84 22.14 -19.90
C ASN A 249 12.55 21.12 -19.00
N ASN A 250 13.79 20.76 -19.34
CA ASN A 250 14.62 19.83 -18.57
C ASN A 250 14.06 18.39 -18.48
N LYS A 251 13.20 17.99 -19.43
CA LYS A 251 12.62 16.65 -19.51
C LYS A 251 12.68 16.12 -20.94
N CYS A 252 13.06 14.85 -21.11
CA CYS A 252 12.96 14.19 -22.40
C CYS A 252 11.51 13.82 -22.68
N ILE A 253 10.94 14.37 -23.75
CA ILE A 253 9.61 14.05 -24.25
C ILE A 253 9.71 13.40 -25.63
N PRO A 254 8.79 12.51 -26.03
CA PRO A 254 8.76 11.96 -27.39
C PRO A 254 8.68 13.06 -28.43
N ASP A 255 9.46 12.95 -29.50
CA ASP A 255 9.46 13.88 -30.62
C ASP A 255 8.06 13.91 -31.29
N GLY A 256 7.43 15.08 -31.33
CA GLY A 256 6.06 15.27 -31.87
C GLY A 256 4.91 15.37 -30.86
N MET A 257 5.18 15.33 -29.55
CA MET A 257 4.19 15.64 -28.51
C MET A 257 4.40 17.09 -28.02
N GLU A 258 3.46 18.00 -28.32
CA GLU A 258 3.54 19.37 -27.81
C GLU A 258 3.45 19.36 -26.27
N PRO A 259 4.32 20.10 -25.56
CA PRO A 259 4.19 20.26 -24.12
C PRO A 259 2.86 20.98 -23.84
N LEU A 260 2.02 20.39 -22.97
CA LEU A 260 0.83 21.05 -22.45
C LEU A 260 1.30 22.37 -21.80
N PRO A 261 0.72 23.54 -22.13
CA PRO A 261 1.17 24.78 -21.56
C PRO A 261 0.94 24.76 -20.04
N ASP A 262 1.98 25.06 -19.26
CA ASP A 262 1.92 25.36 -17.84
C ASP A 262 1.12 26.67 -17.65
N LEU A 263 -0.21 26.55 -17.75
CA LEU A 263 -1.13 27.68 -17.79
C LEU A 263 -2.00 27.65 -16.54
N LEU A 264 -1.39 27.66 -15.34
CA LEU A 264 -2.19 27.74 -14.10
C LEU A 264 -1.50 28.24 -12.83
N GLU A 265 -0.33 28.91 -12.88
CA GLU A 265 0.23 29.52 -11.66
C GLU A 265 0.41 31.04 -11.73
N THR A 266 0.67 31.63 -12.90
CA THR A 266 0.96 33.07 -13.01
C THR A 266 -0.29 33.95 -13.18
N GLU A 267 -1.31 33.51 -13.94
CA GLU A 267 -2.51 34.34 -14.15
C GLU A 267 -3.44 34.40 -12.92
N LEU A 268 -3.44 33.35 -12.08
CA LEU A 268 -4.29 33.32 -10.87
C LEU A 268 -3.80 34.32 -9.81
N LEU A 269 -2.48 34.52 -9.68
CA LEU A 269 -1.89 35.42 -8.69
C LEU A 269 -2.18 36.88 -9.00
N GLU A 270 -2.18 37.28 -10.28
CA GLU A 270 -2.54 38.63 -10.71
C GLU A 270 -4.03 38.92 -10.46
N ILE A 271 -4.92 37.94 -10.69
CA ILE A 271 -6.35 38.09 -10.40
C ILE A 271 -6.61 38.22 -8.88
N ILE A 272 -5.88 37.46 -8.04
CA ILE A 272 -6.02 37.53 -6.58
C ILE A 272 -5.49 38.88 -6.05
N THR A 273 -4.39 39.41 -6.57
CA THR A 273 -3.86 40.72 -6.13
C THR A 273 -4.77 41.89 -6.54
N VAL A 274 -5.43 41.81 -7.70
CA VAL A 274 -6.42 42.82 -8.12
C VAL A 274 -7.69 42.74 -7.25
N LEU A 275 -8.16 41.55 -6.88
CA LEU A 275 -9.32 41.40 -5.99
C LEU A 275 -9.07 41.89 -4.55
N ILE A 276 -7.86 41.66 -4.01
CA ILE A 276 -7.49 42.11 -2.65
C ILE A 276 -7.33 43.64 -2.57
N SER A 277 -7.00 44.32 -3.67
CA SER A 277 -6.82 45.78 -3.68
C SER A 277 -8.12 46.58 -3.91
N VAL A 278 -9.23 45.92 -4.27
CA VAL A 278 -10.53 46.54 -4.55
C VAL A 278 -11.56 46.28 -3.42
N LEU A 279 -11.25 45.39 -2.46
CA LEU A 279 -12.00 45.18 -1.20
C LEU A 279 -11.41 46.01 -0.05
#